data_AF-A0A2F0AU00-F1
#
_entry.id   AF-A0A2F0AU00-F1
#
_cell.length_a   1.000
_cell.length_b   1.000
_cell.length_c   1.000
_cell.angle_alpha   90.00
_cell.angle_beta   90.00
_cell.angle_gamma   90.00
#
_symmetry.space_group_name_H-M   'P 1'
#
loop_
_entity.id
_entity.type
_entity.pdbx_description
1 polymer ?
#
loop_
_entity_poly.entity_id
_entity_poly.type
_entity_poly.pdbx_seq_one_letter_code
_entity_poly.pdbx_strand_id
1 'polypeptide(L)'
;MDGDGKQDLALRTLQGLRIYKNVNQSTNHFIQIEAQDRNGQTVEGSLVTVTVGDKTRIARLTRDGSFNSQVAPRVHFGLGQEIAPVTCTVRWPNGMESRFANLAVDQRYRVQPGLRTAVRVDRPKWVESLPTFGSAGRGISGRALTPRGTPRTLIKEDRVTVINLWAPWCEPCKDEMPHLDALSKSESSWLDVVGLGVEPNKGQAYADYFKENQLTYPLLMADKQLLETIFPDGKSRLPTTLVYNREGRLVRRYSGSLSKVQLDAIVAPLKNFDTSAEDYVWKSEMAEQEGDQFAAYLALKDAVKKAPKSVSILVQAAYSADRVGAQQDAVELVERAVKARPKSILGWRATARLLSKYGGAAAAQARVEKAPNTLAILILKSELAGAIKNEGLALELARQAQKIEPDSPAVKRRIRWLTDPEARKLDLRNIGDSKSLFE
;
A
#
# COMPACT_ATOMS: atom_id res chain seq x y z
N MET A 1 0.21 16.90 5.00
CA MET A 1 1.21 17.94 5.32
C MET A 1 1.00 18.35 6.75
N ASP A 2 2.06 18.39 7.54
CA ASP A 2 2.00 18.48 9.01
C ASP A 2 1.76 19.90 9.54
N GLY A 3 1.89 20.91 8.67
CA GLY A 3 1.68 22.30 9.05
C GLY A 3 2.78 22.84 9.96
N ASP A 4 3.96 22.22 9.95
CA ASP A 4 5.15 22.67 10.69
C ASP A 4 5.82 23.90 10.08
N GLY A 5 5.35 24.35 8.91
CA GLY A 5 5.87 25.50 8.18
C GLY A 5 6.84 25.12 7.08
N LYS A 6 7.36 23.91 7.08
CA LYS A 6 8.22 23.40 6.02
C LYS A 6 7.34 23.01 4.84
N GLN A 7 7.81 23.32 3.64
CA GLN A 7 7.06 23.03 2.43
C GLN A 7 7.21 21.55 2.09
N ASP A 8 6.21 20.76 2.48
CA ASP A 8 6.03 19.37 2.07
C ASP A 8 5.61 19.26 0.60
N LEU A 9 5.83 18.11 -0.02
CA LEU A 9 5.37 17.79 -1.37
C LEU A 9 4.40 16.61 -1.34
N ALA A 10 3.22 16.77 -1.95
CA ALA A 10 2.30 15.67 -2.20
C ALA A 10 2.32 15.34 -3.70
N LEU A 11 2.75 14.13 -4.04
CA LEU A 11 2.79 13.63 -5.41
C LEU A 11 1.72 12.56 -5.56
N ARG A 12 0.71 12.81 -6.38
CA ARG A 12 -0.30 11.82 -6.73
C ARG A 12 0.00 11.25 -8.12
N THR A 13 0.22 9.95 -8.18
CA THR A 13 0.41 9.21 -9.44
C THR A 13 -0.67 8.13 -9.57
N LEU A 14 -0.69 7.42 -10.70
CA LEU A 14 -1.54 6.25 -10.89
C LEU A 14 -1.24 5.14 -9.86
N GLN A 15 -0.03 5.13 -9.28
CA GLN A 15 0.39 4.18 -8.25
C GLN A 15 0.01 4.63 -6.82
N GLY A 16 -0.65 5.80 -6.66
CA GLY A 16 -1.17 6.28 -5.38
C GLY A 16 -0.65 7.67 -4.97
N LEU A 17 -0.94 8.04 -3.72
CA LEU A 17 -0.48 9.28 -3.11
C LEU A 17 0.84 9.04 -2.36
N ARG A 18 1.88 9.77 -2.71
CA ARG A 18 3.13 9.87 -1.95
C ARG A 18 3.22 11.25 -1.31
N ILE A 19 3.64 11.30 -0.05
CA ILE A 19 3.87 12.54 0.69
C ILE A 19 5.34 12.57 1.08
N TYR A 20 6.06 13.55 0.57
CA TYR A 20 7.44 13.82 0.94
C TYR A 20 7.43 14.91 2.01
N LYS A 21 7.83 14.53 3.22
CA LYS A 21 8.00 15.46 4.32
C LYS A 21 9.31 16.23 4.16
N ASN A 22 9.25 17.54 4.32
CA ASN A 22 10.47 18.34 4.33
C ASN A 22 11.15 18.22 5.70
N VAL A 23 12.29 17.54 5.75
CA VAL A 23 13.05 17.25 6.99
C VAL A 23 14.14 18.28 7.29
N ASN A 24 14.19 19.40 6.57
CA ASN A 24 15.19 20.44 6.80
C ASN A 24 15.17 20.93 8.26
N GLN A 25 16.34 21.08 8.88
CA GLN A 25 16.51 21.49 10.28
C GLN A 25 16.53 23.02 10.48
N SER A 26 16.15 23.80 9.48
CA SER A 26 16.04 25.26 9.57
C SER A 26 15.33 25.72 10.84
N THR A 27 15.95 26.68 11.54
CA THR A 27 15.37 27.40 12.69
C THR A 27 14.57 28.64 12.27
N ASN A 28 14.45 28.90 10.96
CA ASN A 28 13.68 30.05 10.48
C ASN A 28 12.18 29.91 10.75
N HIS A 29 11.57 31.03 11.09
CA HIS A 29 10.14 31.18 11.35
C HIS A 29 9.34 31.41 10.08
N PHE A 30 8.03 31.17 10.16
CA PHE A 30 7.11 31.36 9.06
C PHE A 30 5.76 31.97 9.49
N ILE A 31 4.98 32.42 8.53
CA ILE A 31 3.54 32.65 8.71
C ILE A 31 2.79 32.25 7.45
N GLN A 32 1.62 31.63 7.61
CA GLN A 32 0.73 31.24 6.51
C GLN A 32 -0.60 31.98 6.58
N ILE A 33 -1.06 32.52 5.45
CA ILE A 33 -2.31 33.29 5.36
C ILE A 33 -3.27 32.63 4.36
N GLU A 34 -4.45 32.26 4.83
CA GLU A 34 -5.61 31.81 4.03
C GLU A 34 -6.59 32.98 3.87
N ALA A 35 -6.65 33.59 2.69
CA ALA A 35 -7.63 34.65 2.42
C ALA A 35 -8.91 34.02 1.84
N GLN A 36 -9.99 34.04 2.61
CA GLN A 36 -11.25 33.38 2.27
C GLN A 36 -12.45 34.32 2.37
N ASP A 37 -13.50 34.06 1.61
CA ASP A 37 -14.77 34.75 1.76
C ASP A 37 -15.58 34.17 2.94
N ARG A 38 -16.80 34.67 3.13
CA ARG A 38 -17.71 34.21 4.19
C ARG A 38 -18.17 32.75 4.01
N ASN A 39 -18.09 32.22 2.80
CA ASN A 39 -18.45 30.85 2.45
C ASN A 39 -17.25 29.90 2.54
N GLY A 40 -16.07 30.39 2.95
CA GLY A 40 -14.83 29.62 3.04
C GLY A 40 -14.12 29.42 1.70
N GLN A 41 -14.55 30.10 0.63
CA GLN A 41 -13.89 30.03 -0.67
C GLN A 41 -12.67 30.94 -0.70
N THR A 42 -11.55 30.47 -1.27
CA THR A 42 -10.35 31.29 -1.49
C THR A 42 -10.67 32.51 -2.35
N VAL A 43 -10.28 33.70 -1.89
CA VAL A 43 -10.41 34.94 -2.66
C VAL A 43 -9.14 35.16 -3.48
N GLU A 44 -9.11 34.58 -4.67
CA GLU A 44 -7.97 34.69 -5.61
C GLU A 44 -7.69 36.14 -6.03
N GLY A 45 -6.43 36.45 -6.30
CA GLY A 45 -5.98 37.81 -6.64
C GLY A 45 -5.74 38.73 -5.45
N SER A 46 -6.11 38.31 -4.22
CA SER A 46 -5.82 39.06 -2.99
C SER A 46 -4.32 39.29 -2.83
N LEU A 47 -3.90 40.53 -2.59
CA LEU A 47 -2.52 40.89 -2.32
C LEU A 47 -2.30 40.90 -0.81
N VAL A 48 -1.47 39.98 -0.31
CA VAL A 48 -1.16 39.84 1.11
C VAL A 48 0.20 40.47 1.38
N THR A 49 0.24 41.43 2.29
CA THR A 49 1.45 42.09 2.77
C THR A 49 1.67 41.70 4.23
N VAL A 50 2.83 41.15 4.54
CA VAL A 50 3.25 40.80 5.88
C VAL A 50 4.43 41.67 6.28
N THR A 51 4.33 42.30 7.45
CA THR A 51 5.40 43.10 8.06
C THR A 51 5.79 42.48 9.40
N VAL A 52 7.08 42.23 9.59
CA VAL A 52 7.67 41.72 10.84
C VAL A 52 8.97 42.49 11.11
N GLY A 53 9.08 43.13 12.27
CA GLY A 53 10.18 44.06 12.53
C GLY A 53 10.25 45.17 11.46
N ASP A 54 11.41 45.30 10.81
CA ASP A 54 11.67 46.20 9.68
C ASP A 54 11.44 45.55 8.30
N LYS A 55 11.09 44.26 8.26
CA LYS A 55 10.94 43.49 7.02
C LYS A 55 9.50 43.49 6.55
N THR A 56 9.30 43.93 5.32
CA THR A 56 8.04 43.77 4.59
C THR A 56 8.19 42.73 3.49
N ARG A 57 7.17 41.88 3.35
CA ARG A 57 7.03 40.86 2.30
C ARG A 57 5.63 40.96 1.71
N ILE A 58 5.55 40.81 0.39
CA ILE A 58 4.28 40.89 -0.33
C ILE A 58 4.18 39.65 -1.21
N ALA A 59 3.00 39.04 -1.22
CA ALA A 59 2.70 37.97 -2.16
C ALA A 59 1.23 38.03 -2.57
N ARG A 60 0.95 37.65 -3.81
CA ARG A 60 -0.40 37.54 -4.34
C ARG A 60 -0.91 36.13 -4.10
N LEU A 61 -2.14 36.01 -3.63
CA LEU A 61 -2.82 34.73 -3.52
C LEU A 61 -3.30 34.31 -4.90
N THR A 62 -2.58 33.38 -5.50
CA THR A 62 -2.93 32.70 -6.75
C THR A 62 -3.25 31.24 -6.44
N ARG A 63 -4.10 30.62 -7.26
CA ARG A 63 -4.07 29.17 -7.42
C ARG A 63 -3.13 28.86 -8.58
N ASP A 64 -1.83 29.01 -8.35
CA ASP A 64 -0.87 28.58 -9.36
C ASP A 64 -0.86 27.05 -9.42
N GLY A 65 -1.07 26.55 -10.62
CA GLY A 65 -1.19 25.15 -10.91
C GLY A 65 -1.39 24.89 -12.40
N SER A 66 -0.98 23.72 -12.85
CA SER A 66 -1.28 23.20 -14.19
C SER A 66 -2.22 22.00 -14.04
N PHE A 67 -2.61 21.38 -15.15
CA PHE A 67 -3.54 20.26 -15.22
C PHE A 67 -3.26 19.14 -14.18
N ASN A 68 -1.99 18.94 -13.80
CA ASN A 68 -1.55 17.92 -12.83
C ASN A 68 -0.70 18.45 -11.66
N SER A 69 -0.74 19.76 -11.36
CA SER A 69 0.02 20.32 -10.24
C SER A 69 -0.75 21.46 -9.61
N GLN A 70 -0.85 21.48 -8.28
CA GLN A 70 -1.56 22.53 -7.56
C GLN A 70 -0.71 22.98 -6.38
N VAL A 71 -0.62 24.30 -6.18
CA VAL A 71 -0.15 24.89 -4.93
C VAL A 71 -1.35 25.05 -4.00
N ALA A 72 -1.15 24.77 -2.71
CA ALA A 72 -2.20 24.99 -1.73
C ALA A 72 -2.64 26.47 -1.77
N PRO A 73 -3.96 26.78 -1.72
CA PRO A 73 -4.49 28.13 -1.88
C PRO A 73 -4.30 28.97 -0.61
N ARG A 74 -3.05 29.14 -0.20
CA ARG A 74 -2.58 29.89 0.95
C ARG A 74 -1.25 30.54 0.59
N VAL A 75 -1.01 31.72 1.12
CA VAL A 75 0.29 32.37 1.01
C VAL A 75 1.20 31.87 2.14
N HIS A 76 2.46 31.61 1.84
CA HIS A 76 3.48 31.23 2.81
C HIS A 76 4.63 32.24 2.78
N PHE A 77 4.92 32.85 3.93
CA PHE A 77 6.05 33.76 4.09
C PHE A 77 7.08 33.14 5.03
N GLY A 78 8.33 33.05 4.55
CA GLY A 78 9.48 32.85 5.43
C GLY A 78 9.86 34.17 6.10
N LEU A 79 9.97 34.15 7.42
CA LEU A 79 10.27 35.32 8.25
C LEU A 79 11.75 35.37 8.69
N GLY A 80 12.52 34.33 8.41
CA GLY A 80 13.91 34.22 8.88
C GLY A 80 13.95 34.03 10.39
N GLN A 81 14.86 34.68 11.09
CA GLN A 81 14.98 34.60 12.56
C GLN A 81 14.06 35.58 13.32
N GLU A 82 13.17 36.29 12.61
CA GLU A 82 12.28 37.26 13.25
C GLU A 82 11.16 36.57 14.03
N ILE A 83 11.00 36.94 15.30
CA ILE A 83 9.92 36.46 16.20
C ILE A 83 8.95 37.56 16.63
N ALA A 84 9.18 38.79 16.16
CA ALA A 84 8.31 39.92 16.48
C ALA A 84 6.87 39.68 16.00
N PRO A 85 5.86 40.28 16.65
CA PRO A 85 4.48 40.16 16.19
C PRO A 85 4.32 40.64 14.76
N VAL A 86 3.61 39.84 13.95
CA VAL A 86 3.41 40.10 12.54
C VAL A 86 2.18 40.99 12.34
N THR A 87 2.31 41.99 11.48
CA THR A 87 1.17 42.72 10.90
C THR A 87 0.91 42.19 9.49
N CYS A 88 -0.33 41.78 9.22
CA CYS A 88 -0.80 41.33 7.93
C CYS A 88 -1.84 42.31 7.37
N THR A 89 -1.61 42.81 6.16
CA THR A 89 -2.56 43.62 5.40
C THR A 89 -2.96 42.86 4.15
N VAL A 90 -4.26 42.74 3.90
CA VAL A 90 -4.81 42.10 2.70
C VAL A 90 -5.56 43.15 1.89
N ARG A 91 -5.10 43.37 0.66
CA ARG A 91 -5.84 44.12 -0.36
C ARG A 91 -6.61 43.13 -1.22
N TRP A 92 -7.93 43.22 -1.14
CA TRP A 92 -8.86 42.33 -1.83
C TRP A 92 -9.05 42.75 -3.30
N PRO A 93 -9.50 41.85 -4.19
CA PRO A 93 -9.72 42.17 -5.61
C PRO A 93 -10.71 43.30 -5.85
N ASN A 94 -11.68 43.48 -4.95
CA ASN A 94 -12.66 44.57 -5.00
C ASN A 94 -12.10 45.92 -4.53
N GLY A 95 -10.80 46.02 -4.25
CA GLY A 95 -10.14 47.24 -3.80
C GLY A 95 -10.22 47.50 -2.29
N MET A 96 -11.02 46.73 -1.54
CA MET A 96 -11.08 46.85 -0.09
C MET A 96 -9.74 46.42 0.54
N GLU A 97 -9.42 46.98 1.69
CA GLU A 97 -8.25 46.59 2.48
C GLU A 97 -8.68 46.11 3.88
N SER A 98 -7.98 45.12 4.42
CA SER A 98 -8.17 44.66 5.79
C SER A 98 -6.82 44.46 6.46
N ARG A 99 -6.68 44.90 7.71
CA ARG A 99 -5.43 44.85 8.48
C ARG A 99 -5.62 44.05 9.76
N PHE A 100 -4.66 43.17 10.02
CA PHE A 100 -4.62 42.25 11.14
C PHE A 100 -3.27 42.42 11.84
N ALA A 101 -3.28 42.75 13.14
CA ALA A 101 -2.07 43.00 13.91
C ALA A 101 -1.85 41.91 14.98
N ASN A 102 -0.67 41.90 15.58
CA ASN A 102 -0.28 41.02 16.68
C ASN A 102 -0.42 39.52 16.35
N LEU A 103 -0.13 39.14 15.11
CA LEU A 103 -0.14 37.74 14.69
C LEU A 103 1.15 37.06 15.16
N ALA A 104 1.04 35.88 15.75
CA ALA A 104 2.19 35.11 16.19
C ALA A 104 2.89 34.44 15.00
N VAL A 105 4.22 34.32 15.09
CA VAL A 105 4.99 33.51 14.14
C VAL A 105 4.70 32.02 14.31
N ASP A 106 5.08 31.24 13.31
CA ASP A 106 4.90 29.78 13.21
C ASP A 106 3.44 29.32 13.25
N GLN A 107 2.56 30.20 12.81
CA GLN A 107 1.13 30.00 12.76
C GLN A 107 0.56 30.10 11.36
N ARG A 108 -0.62 29.50 11.22
CA ARG A 108 -1.51 29.70 10.09
C ARG A 108 -2.71 30.51 10.54
N TYR A 109 -3.08 31.49 9.74
CA TYR A 109 -4.25 32.33 9.96
C TYR A 109 -5.18 32.31 8.76
N ARG A 110 -6.47 32.34 9.05
CA ARG A 110 -7.54 32.63 8.11
C ARG A 110 -8.01 34.06 8.30
N VAL A 111 -8.14 34.77 7.18
CA VAL A 111 -8.56 36.17 7.13
C VAL A 111 -9.69 36.33 6.14
N GLN A 112 -10.63 37.23 6.44
CA GLN A 112 -11.81 37.46 5.61
C GLN A 112 -12.02 38.95 5.32
N PRO A 113 -12.61 39.29 4.16
CA PRO A 113 -12.91 40.66 3.80
C PRO A 113 -13.81 41.34 4.84
N GLY A 114 -13.39 42.51 5.33
CA GLY A 114 -14.16 43.33 6.27
C GLY A 114 -14.05 42.92 7.74
N LEU A 115 -13.32 41.85 8.06
CA LEU A 115 -12.99 41.51 9.44
C LEU A 115 -11.67 42.16 9.88
N ARG A 116 -11.55 42.42 11.19
CA ARG A 116 -10.34 42.96 11.83
C ARG A 116 -9.56 41.92 12.64
N THR A 117 -10.14 40.73 12.81
CA THR A 117 -9.53 39.63 13.58
C THR A 117 -9.22 38.48 12.64
N ALA A 118 -8.00 37.97 12.73
CA ALA A 118 -7.59 36.76 12.03
C ALA A 118 -7.89 35.53 12.90
N VAL A 119 -8.40 34.46 12.29
CA VAL A 119 -8.69 33.21 12.99
C VAL A 119 -7.49 32.28 12.85
N ARG A 120 -6.90 31.86 13.97
CA ARG A 120 -5.82 30.85 13.95
C ARG A 120 -6.38 29.52 13.45
N VAL A 121 -5.68 28.89 12.53
CA VAL A 121 -6.04 27.57 12.00
C VAL A 121 -5.17 26.54 12.69
N ASP A 122 -5.81 25.62 13.40
CA ASP A 122 -5.11 24.54 14.10
C ASP A 122 -4.36 23.63 13.13
N ARG A 123 -3.20 23.14 13.60
CA ARG A 123 -2.43 22.16 12.83
C ARG A 123 -3.23 20.84 12.76
N PRO A 124 -3.25 20.17 11.60
CA PRO A 124 -3.87 18.86 11.51
C PRO A 124 -3.13 17.89 12.45
N LYS A 125 -3.87 17.21 13.33
CA LYS A 125 -3.32 16.11 14.12
C LYS A 125 -3.04 14.95 13.18
N TRP A 126 -1.80 14.46 13.16
CA TRP A 126 -1.49 13.23 12.43
C TRP A 126 -2.26 12.08 13.03
N VAL A 127 -2.89 11.30 12.16
CA VAL A 127 -3.30 9.95 12.49
C VAL A 127 -2.08 9.09 12.16
N GLU A 128 -1.28 8.74 13.17
CA GLU A 128 0.00 8.02 13.03
C GLU A 128 -0.15 6.61 12.43
N SER A 129 -1.38 6.08 12.37
CA SER A 129 -1.69 4.82 11.71
C SER A 129 -3.13 4.82 11.19
N LEU A 130 -3.36 4.42 9.94
CA LEU A 130 -4.70 4.03 9.50
C LEU A 130 -5.21 2.92 10.43
N PRO A 131 -6.52 2.89 10.77
CA PRO A 131 -7.07 1.84 11.63
C PRO A 131 -6.74 0.45 11.06
N THR A 132 -6.01 -0.35 11.83
CA THR A 132 -5.81 -1.76 11.55
C THR A 132 -7.11 -2.49 11.82
N PHE A 133 -7.75 -2.99 10.77
CA PHE A 133 -8.79 -3.98 10.94
C PHE A 133 -8.17 -5.38 11.16
N GLY A 134 -8.91 -6.36 11.66
CA GLY A 134 -8.38 -7.70 11.97
C GLY A 134 -9.53 -8.61 12.37
N SER A 135 -9.55 -9.83 11.83
CA SER A 135 -10.55 -10.86 12.15
C SER A 135 -10.50 -11.23 13.63
N ALA A 136 -11.66 -11.18 14.29
CA ALA A 136 -11.93 -11.69 15.63
C ALA A 136 -10.86 -11.39 16.70
N GLY A 137 -10.78 -10.12 17.12
CA GLY A 137 -10.13 -9.76 18.37
C GLY A 137 -9.04 -8.69 18.26
N ARG A 138 -9.34 -7.57 17.58
CA ARG A 138 -9.05 -6.17 18.00
C ARG A 138 -9.22 -5.28 16.76
N GLY A 139 -10.28 -4.46 16.74
CA GLY A 139 -10.30 -3.27 15.87
C GLY A 139 -11.64 -2.87 15.24
N ILE A 140 -12.70 -3.68 15.31
CA ILE A 140 -14.04 -3.26 14.88
C ILE A 140 -15.08 -3.69 15.90
N SER A 141 -15.85 -2.74 16.39
CA SER A 141 -17.06 -2.99 17.17
C SER A 141 -18.23 -3.06 16.17
N GLY A 142 -19.00 -4.15 16.15
CA GLY A 142 -20.14 -4.32 15.25
C GLY A 142 -20.12 -5.62 14.43
N ARG A 143 -21.18 -5.84 13.64
CA ARG A 143 -21.43 -7.09 12.89
C ARG A 143 -21.79 -6.80 11.44
N ALA A 144 -21.29 -7.66 10.55
CA ALA A 144 -21.84 -7.80 9.21
C ALA A 144 -22.96 -8.84 9.24
N LEU A 145 -24.11 -8.50 8.67
CA LEU A 145 -25.32 -9.31 8.68
C LEU A 145 -25.68 -9.71 7.25
N THR A 146 -26.32 -10.84 7.03
CA THR A 146 -27.01 -11.10 5.77
C THR A 146 -28.17 -10.10 5.61
N PRO A 147 -28.75 -9.95 4.40
CA PRO A 147 -29.99 -9.19 4.23
C PRO A 147 -31.15 -9.62 5.15
N ARG A 148 -31.11 -10.85 5.67
CA ARG A 148 -32.09 -11.40 6.63
C ARG A 148 -31.68 -11.22 8.10
N GLY A 149 -30.60 -10.49 8.38
CA GLY A 149 -30.13 -10.20 9.74
C GLY A 149 -29.24 -11.26 10.38
N THR A 150 -28.82 -12.30 9.65
CA THR A 150 -27.95 -13.35 10.20
C THR A 150 -26.48 -12.90 10.23
N PRO A 151 -25.76 -12.96 11.36
CA PRO A 151 -24.35 -12.58 11.39
C PRO A 151 -23.48 -13.43 10.45
N ARG A 152 -22.51 -12.79 9.79
CA ARG A 152 -21.49 -13.43 8.95
C ARG A 152 -20.13 -12.82 9.18
N THR A 153 -19.09 -13.64 9.06
CA THR A 153 -17.71 -13.18 9.08
C THR A 153 -17.43 -12.37 7.83
N LEU A 154 -16.96 -11.14 8.02
CA LEU A 154 -16.69 -10.20 6.93
C LEU A 154 -15.33 -10.42 6.25
N ILE A 155 -14.33 -10.89 7.00
CA ILE A 155 -12.94 -11.04 6.57
C ILE A 155 -12.48 -12.48 6.88
N LYS A 156 -11.91 -13.18 5.90
CA LYS A 156 -11.34 -14.52 6.08
C LYS A 156 -9.82 -14.47 6.17
N GLU A 157 -9.26 -15.27 7.07
CA GLU A 157 -7.81 -15.45 7.18
C GLU A 157 -7.26 -16.22 5.96
N ASP A 158 -5.97 -16.03 5.65
CA ASP A 158 -5.26 -16.52 4.46
C ASP A 158 -5.81 -15.99 3.11
N ARG A 159 -6.68 -14.98 3.12
CA ARG A 159 -7.28 -14.38 1.90
C ARG A 159 -7.34 -12.86 1.96
N VAL A 160 -7.07 -12.22 0.83
CA VAL A 160 -7.29 -10.77 0.69
C VAL A 160 -8.79 -10.52 0.65
N THR A 161 -9.29 -9.50 1.35
CA THR A 161 -10.71 -9.14 1.34
C THR A 161 -10.91 -7.72 0.84
N VAL A 162 -11.72 -7.53 -0.20
CA VAL A 162 -12.14 -6.23 -0.73
C VAL A 162 -13.59 -6.01 -0.31
N ILE A 163 -13.84 -4.94 0.45
CA ILE A 163 -15.18 -4.61 0.97
C ILE A 163 -15.62 -3.29 0.36
N ASN A 164 -16.71 -3.32 -0.39
CA ASN A 164 -17.31 -2.12 -0.98
C ASN A 164 -18.54 -1.70 -0.18
N LEU A 165 -18.48 -0.52 0.43
CA LEU A 165 -19.61 0.09 1.13
C LEU A 165 -20.47 0.84 0.13
N TRP A 166 -21.76 0.52 0.09
CA TRP A 166 -22.67 1.04 -0.92
C TRP A 166 -24.13 1.17 -0.45
N ALA A 167 -24.97 1.78 -1.28
CA ALA A 167 -26.41 1.85 -1.12
C ALA A 167 -27.14 1.94 -2.48
N PRO A 168 -28.40 1.50 -2.59
CA PRO A 168 -29.17 1.52 -3.85
C PRO A 168 -29.33 2.91 -4.49
N TRP A 169 -29.29 3.98 -3.69
CA TRP A 169 -29.37 5.37 -4.16
C TRP A 169 -28.02 5.95 -4.59
N CYS A 170 -26.91 5.23 -4.39
CA CYS A 170 -25.56 5.69 -4.73
C CYS A 170 -25.22 5.33 -6.19
N GLU A 171 -25.42 6.26 -7.11
CA GLU A 171 -25.13 6.03 -8.54
C GLU A 171 -23.67 5.66 -8.82
N PRO A 172 -22.65 6.35 -8.25
CA PRO A 172 -21.26 5.99 -8.50
C PRO A 172 -20.87 4.60 -7.95
N CYS A 173 -21.64 4.08 -6.98
CA CYS A 173 -21.47 2.71 -6.50
C CYS A 173 -21.89 1.71 -7.57
N LYS A 174 -23.03 1.97 -8.24
CA LYS A 174 -23.55 1.09 -9.31
C LYS A 174 -22.57 0.97 -10.47
N ASP A 175 -21.87 2.06 -10.81
CA ASP A 175 -20.80 2.04 -11.82
C ASP A 175 -19.61 1.14 -11.43
N GLU A 176 -19.29 1.03 -10.14
CA GLU A 176 -18.18 0.21 -9.62
C GLU A 176 -18.54 -1.28 -9.53
N MET A 177 -19.82 -1.61 -9.29
CA MET A 177 -20.27 -2.97 -8.98
C MET A 177 -19.97 -4.03 -10.06
N PRO A 178 -20.15 -3.78 -11.37
CA PRO A 178 -19.75 -4.73 -12.41
C PRO A 178 -18.25 -5.03 -12.39
N HIS A 179 -17.41 -4.06 -12.03
CA HIS A 179 -15.97 -4.25 -11.91
C HIS A 179 -15.62 -5.10 -10.68
N LEU A 180 -16.30 -4.89 -9.57
CA LEU A 180 -16.17 -5.70 -8.35
C LEU A 180 -16.63 -7.15 -8.58
N ASP A 181 -17.71 -7.37 -9.33
CA ASP A 181 -18.17 -8.71 -9.68
C ASP A 181 -17.18 -9.43 -10.60
N ALA A 182 -16.65 -8.73 -11.61
CA ALA A 182 -15.58 -9.26 -12.46
C ALA A 182 -14.32 -9.61 -11.66
N LEU A 183 -13.93 -8.76 -10.70
CA LEU A 183 -12.82 -9.02 -9.79
C LEU A 183 -13.08 -10.24 -8.90
N SER A 184 -14.28 -10.33 -8.32
CA SER A 184 -14.69 -11.46 -7.48
C SER A 184 -14.61 -12.79 -8.22
N LYS A 185 -14.96 -12.81 -9.51
CA LYS A 185 -14.89 -14.01 -10.35
C LYS A 185 -13.43 -14.35 -10.69
N SER A 186 -12.69 -13.37 -11.21
CA SER A 186 -11.33 -13.55 -11.72
C SER A 186 -10.29 -13.88 -10.64
N GLU A 187 -10.42 -13.32 -9.43
CA GLU A 187 -9.44 -13.48 -8.34
C GLU A 187 -9.94 -14.37 -7.18
N SER A 188 -11.07 -15.06 -7.38
CA SER A 188 -11.72 -15.97 -6.42
C SER A 188 -10.82 -17.05 -5.83
N SER A 189 -9.64 -17.33 -6.40
CA SER A 189 -8.69 -18.29 -5.86
C SER A 189 -7.97 -17.80 -4.59
N TRP A 190 -7.79 -16.49 -4.41
CA TRP A 190 -7.01 -15.93 -3.28
C TRP A 190 -7.59 -14.64 -2.66
N LEU A 191 -8.62 -14.07 -3.29
CA LEU A 191 -9.27 -12.83 -2.88
C LEU A 191 -10.78 -13.07 -2.72
N ASP A 192 -11.39 -12.40 -1.75
CA ASP A 192 -12.83 -12.32 -1.55
C ASP A 192 -13.29 -10.88 -1.78
N VAL A 193 -14.42 -10.69 -2.47
CA VAL A 193 -15.09 -9.40 -2.62
C VAL A 193 -16.39 -9.44 -1.85
N VAL A 194 -16.73 -8.39 -1.11
CA VAL A 194 -17.97 -8.28 -0.34
C VAL A 194 -18.62 -6.93 -0.58
N GLY A 195 -19.90 -6.93 -0.97
CA GLY A 195 -20.73 -5.73 -0.94
C GLY A 195 -21.30 -5.56 0.46
N LEU A 196 -21.07 -4.41 1.08
CA LEU A 196 -21.51 -4.09 2.44
C LEU A 196 -22.50 -2.92 2.41
N GLY A 197 -23.78 -3.21 2.61
CA GLY A 197 -24.84 -2.21 2.61
C GLY A 197 -24.84 -1.36 3.87
N VAL A 198 -25.00 -0.05 3.74
CA VAL A 198 -24.95 0.90 4.87
C VAL A 198 -26.32 1.20 5.51
N GLU A 199 -27.40 0.61 5.00
CA GLU A 199 -28.74 0.74 5.55
C GLU A 199 -29.27 -0.63 6.01
N PRO A 200 -28.87 -1.12 7.20
CA PRO A 200 -29.15 -2.50 7.63
C PRO A 200 -30.64 -2.87 7.66
N ASN A 201 -31.52 -1.89 7.87
CA ASN A 201 -32.97 -2.08 7.90
C ASN A 201 -33.60 -2.22 6.49
N LYS A 202 -32.81 -2.10 5.42
CA LYS A 202 -33.26 -2.15 4.02
C LYS A 202 -32.72 -3.35 3.25
N GLY A 203 -32.32 -4.43 3.92
CA GLY A 203 -31.67 -5.60 3.29
C GLY A 203 -32.36 -6.15 2.03
N GLN A 204 -33.70 -6.14 1.98
CA GLN A 204 -34.45 -6.61 0.80
C GLN A 204 -34.16 -5.79 -0.46
N ALA A 205 -34.12 -4.46 -0.36
CA ALA A 205 -33.82 -3.59 -1.51
C ALA A 205 -32.41 -3.83 -2.07
N TYR A 206 -31.45 -4.17 -1.21
CA TYR A 206 -30.10 -4.54 -1.64
C TYR A 206 -30.10 -5.91 -2.34
N ALA A 207 -30.84 -6.88 -1.80
CA ALA A 207 -30.94 -8.22 -2.37
C ALA A 207 -31.63 -8.21 -3.75
N ASP A 208 -32.69 -7.42 -3.90
CA ASP A 208 -33.40 -7.25 -5.17
C ASP A 208 -32.46 -6.65 -6.22
N TYR A 209 -31.68 -5.63 -5.85
CA TYR A 209 -30.70 -5.03 -6.75
C TYR A 209 -29.64 -6.05 -7.21
N PHE A 210 -29.09 -6.87 -6.31
CA PHE A 210 -28.13 -7.92 -6.67
C PHE A 210 -28.73 -8.94 -7.65
N LYS A 211 -30.00 -9.30 -7.44
CA LYS A 211 -30.72 -10.24 -8.31
C LYS A 211 -30.98 -9.64 -9.70
N GLU A 212 -31.47 -8.41 -9.76
CA GLU A 212 -31.77 -7.70 -11.02
C GLU A 212 -30.52 -7.49 -11.87
N ASN A 213 -29.39 -7.18 -11.23
CA ASN A 213 -28.12 -6.90 -11.91
C ASN A 213 -27.18 -8.12 -11.99
N GLN A 214 -27.65 -9.30 -11.61
CA GLN A 214 -26.92 -10.57 -11.71
C GLN A 214 -25.55 -10.56 -11.02
N LEU A 215 -25.43 -9.83 -9.91
CA LEU A 215 -24.20 -9.75 -9.12
C LEU A 215 -24.05 -11.02 -8.27
N THR A 216 -22.85 -11.58 -8.26
CA THR A 216 -22.60 -12.94 -7.72
C THR A 216 -21.72 -12.97 -6.47
N TYR A 217 -21.04 -11.87 -6.16
CA TYR A 217 -20.24 -11.77 -4.94
C TYR A 217 -21.13 -11.60 -3.70
N PRO A 218 -20.67 -12.00 -2.50
CA PRO A 218 -21.46 -11.88 -1.27
C PRO A 218 -21.99 -10.47 -0.96
N LEU A 219 -23.27 -10.38 -0.65
CA LEU A 219 -23.95 -9.20 -0.10
C LEU A 219 -24.15 -9.35 1.41
N LEU A 220 -23.63 -8.39 2.17
CA LEU A 220 -23.84 -8.24 3.61
C LEU A 220 -24.33 -6.82 3.94
N MET A 221 -24.80 -6.61 5.17
CA MET A 221 -25.31 -5.37 5.72
C MET A 221 -24.47 -4.98 6.93
N ALA A 222 -24.04 -3.74 7.02
CA ALA A 222 -23.34 -3.24 8.19
C ALA A 222 -24.34 -2.82 9.27
N ASP A 223 -24.18 -3.36 10.48
CA ASP A 223 -24.94 -2.83 11.61
C ASP A 223 -24.46 -1.43 12.02
N LYS A 224 -25.23 -0.77 12.90
CA LYS A 224 -24.97 0.61 13.31
C LYS A 224 -23.56 0.79 13.87
N GLN A 225 -23.12 -0.15 14.71
CA GLN A 225 -21.84 -0.09 15.39
C GLN A 225 -20.66 -0.25 14.39
N LEU A 226 -20.83 -1.13 13.39
CA LEU A 226 -19.87 -1.29 12.30
C LEU A 226 -19.75 0.00 11.48
N LEU A 227 -20.87 0.67 11.18
CA LEU A 227 -20.88 1.94 10.45
C LEU A 227 -20.22 3.07 11.24
N GLU A 228 -20.50 3.19 12.53
CA GLU A 228 -19.85 4.18 13.41
C GLU A 228 -18.34 3.96 13.49
N THR A 229 -17.88 2.70 13.43
CA THR A 229 -16.45 2.39 13.37
C THR A 229 -15.82 2.85 12.05
N ILE A 230 -16.52 2.66 10.91
CA ILE A 230 -15.98 2.99 9.58
C ILE A 230 -16.10 4.50 9.27
N PHE A 231 -17.14 5.15 9.79
CA PHE A 231 -17.46 6.57 9.65
C PHE A 231 -17.74 7.20 11.03
N PRO A 232 -16.70 7.52 11.83
CA PRO A 232 -16.87 8.06 13.19
C PRO A 232 -17.59 9.41 13.24
N ASP A 233 -17.60 10.16 12.14
CA ASP A 233 -18.31 11.43 11.99
C ASP A 233 -19.79 11.25 11.59
N GLY A 234 -20.26 10.00 11.49
CA GLY A 234 -21.62 9.64 11.07
C GLY A 234 -21.90 9.88 9.59
N LYS A 235 -20.90 10.30 8.80
CA LYS A 235 -21.08 10.68 7.39
C LYS A 235 -20.54 9.57 6.48
N SER A 236 -21.43 8.67 6.07
CA SER A 236 -21.15 7.67 5.04
C SER A 236 -20.77 8.35 3.73
N ARG A 237 -19.52 8.15 3.29
CA ARG A 237 -19.02 8.62 2.00
C ARG A 237 -19.04 7.44 1.05
N LEU A 238 -19.98 7.41 0.10
CA LEU A 238 -20.16 6.27 -0.80
C LEU A 238 -19.74 6.62 -2.24
N PRO A 239 -19.20 5.65 -3.00
CA PRO A 239 -18.71 4.36 -2.50
C PRO A 239 -17.46 4.54 -1.62
N THR A 240 -17.27 3.61 -0.69
CA THR A 240 -15.98 3.44 0.00
C THR A 240 -15.53 2.01 -0.17
N THR A 241 -14.34 1.81 -0.74
CA THR A 241 -13.73 0.49 -0.92
C THR A 241 -12.59 0.31 0.07
N LEU A 242 -12.69 -0.70 0.92
CA LEU A 242 -11.71 -1.08 1.93
C LEU A 242 -11.01 -2.37 1.49
N VAL A 243 -9.68 -2.43 1.62
CA VAL A 243 -8.89 -3.59 1.21
C VAL A 243 -8.06 -4.11 2.36
N TYR A 244 -8.18 -5.42 2.59
CA TYR A 244 -7.60 -6.15 3.71
C TYR A 244 -6.65 -7.22 3.18
N ASN A 245 -5.47 -7.37 3.79
CA ASN A 245 -4.54 -8.46 3.45
C ASN A 245 -4.99 -9.82 4.03
N ARG A 246 -4.14 -10.84 3.86
CA ARG A 246 -4.44 -12.24 4.24
C ARG A 246 -4.51 -12.47 5.73
N GLU A 247 -3.99 -11.56 6.52
CA GLU A 247 -3.98 -11.53 7.97
C GLU A 247 -5.12 -10.69 8.50
N GLY A 248 -6.00 -10.21 7.61
CA GLY A 248 -7.19 -9.46 7.93
C GLY A 248 -6.93 -8.01 8.29
N ARG A 249 -5.76 -7.44 7.97
CA ARG A 249 -5.45 -6.03 8.22
C ARG A 249 -5.79 -5.11 7.08
N LEU A 250 -6.38 -3.96 7.42
CA LEU A 250 -6.61 -2.87 6.47
C LEU A 250 -5.27 -2.39 5.92
N VAL A 251 -5.11 -2.53 4.62
CA VAL A 251 -3.93 -2.06 3.91
C VAL A 251 -4.26 -0.86 3.03
N ARG A 252 -5.51 -0.72 2.55
CA ARG A 252 -5.95 0.43 1.73
C ARG A 252 -7.40 0.82 1.98
N ARG A 253 -7.71 2.12 1.87
CA ARG A 253 -9.06 2.69 1.87
C ARG A 253 -9.18 3.68 0.71
N TYR A 254 -10.24 3.56 -0.07
CA TYR A 254 -10.58 4.43 -1.18
C TYR A 254 -11.98 5.02 -0.96
N SER A 255 -12.15 6.29 -1.27
CA SER A 255 -13.45 6.95 -1.29
C SER A 255 -13.71 7.48 -2.70
N GLY A 256 -14.89 7.20 -3.23
CA GLY A 256 -15.23 7.42 -4.64
C GLY A 256 -15.10 6.14 -5.47
N SER A 257 -15.75 6.14 -6.63
CA SER A 257 -15.84 4.97 -7.52
C SER A 257 -14.48 4.59 -8.09
N LEU A 258 -14.25 3.29 -8.23
CA LEU A 258 -13.04 2.72 -8.81
C LEU A 258 -13.37 2.04 -10.14
N SER A 259 -12.58 2.34 -11.17
CA SER A 259 -12.63 1.58 -12.42
C SER A 259 -11.99 0.20 -12.25
N LYS A 260 -12.28 -0.72 -13.17
CA LYS A 260 -11.61 -2.03 -13.22
C LYS A 260 -10.08 -1.92 -13.14
N VAL A 261 -9.49 -1.00 -13.92
CA VAL A 261 -8.03 -0.81 -13.97
C VAL A 261 -7.49 -0.42 -12.59
N GLN A 262 -8.22 0.41 -11.84
CA GLN A 262 -7.81 0.80 -10.50
C GLN A 262 -7.94 -0.36 -9.52
N LEU A 263 -9.05 -1.11 -9.54
CA LEU A 263 -9.23 -2.29 -8.69
C LEU A 263 -8.12 -3.33 -8.91
N ASP A 264 -7.82 -3.66 -10.17
CA ASP A 264 -6.74 -4.59 -10.53
C ASP A 264 -5.39 -4.09 -9.98
N ALA A 265 -5.08 -2.81 -10.16
CA ALA A 265 -3.84 -2.21 -9.67
C ALA A 265 -3.73 -2.20 -8.12
N ILE A 266 -4.87 -2.11 -7.43
CA ILE A 266 -4.93 -2.08 -5.96
C ILE A 266 -4.69 -3.46 -5.37
N VAL A 267 -5.27 -4.51 -5.96
CA VAL A 267 -5.23 -5.86 -5.38
C VAL A 267 -3.99 -6.65 -5.81
N ALA A 268 -3.44 -6.37 -7.00
CA ALA A 268 -2.29 -7.09 -7.54
C ALA A 268 -1.09 -7.18 -6.55
N PRO A 269 -0.73 -6.13 -5.79
CA PRO A 269 0.33 -6.21 -4.79
C PRO A 269 0.01 -7.10 -3.58
N LEU A 270 -1.27 -7.28 -3.25
CA LEU A 270 -1.72 -7.93 -2.01
C LEU A 270 -1.81 -9.44 -2.09
N LYS A 271 -1.64 -10.00 -3.28
CA LYS A 271 -1.54 -11.43 -3.50
C LYS A 271 -0.40 -12.09 -2.68
N ASN A 272 0.40 -11.36 -1.88
CA ASN A 272 1.60 -11.86 -1.20
C ASN A 272 1.97 -11.28 0.24
N PHE A 273 1.12 -10.62 1.06
CA PHE A 273 1.55 -9.76 2.24
C PHE A 273 1.05 -10.12 3.68
N ASP A 274 1.81 -9.82 4.79
CA ASP A 274 1.58 -9.94 6.29
C ASP A 274 1.98 -8.70 7.12
N THR A 275 1.12 -8.21 8.03
CA THR A 275 1.09 -6.81 8.52
C THR A 275 1.68 -6.52 9.92
N SER A 276 1.71 -7.44 10.90
CA SER A 276 2.34 -7.13 12.23
C SER A 276 3.87 -7.06 12.14
N ALA A 277 4.38 -7.73 11.12
CA ALA A 277 5.70 -7.57 10.61
C ALA A 277 5.84 -6.38 9.67
N GLU A 278 4.78 -5.87 9.02
CA GLU A 278 4.87 -4.72 8.08
C GLU A 278 5.51 -3.49 8.70
N ASP A 279 5.30 -3.19 9.98
CA ASP A 279 5.97 -2.04 10.62
C ASP A 279 7.50 -2.23 10.66
N TYR A 280 7.94 -3.47 10.86
CA TYR A 280 9.35 -3.83 10.89
C TYR A 280 9.93 -4.05 9.48
N VAL A 281 9.13 -4.54 8.53
CA VAL A 281 9.46 -4.58 7.11
C VAL A 281 9.61 -3.16 6.57
N TRP A 282 8.70 -2.26 6.92
CA TRP A 282 8.79 -0.85 6.56
C TRP A 282 10.01 -0.18 7.20
N LYS A 283 10.28 -0.42 8.50
CA LYS A 283 11.53 0.04 9.13
C LYS A 283 12.77 -0.50 8.42
N SER A 284 12.72 -1.75 7.96
CA SER A 284 13.80 -2.32 7.15
C SER A 284 13.95 -1.59 5.83
N GLU A 285 12.86 -1.36 5.10
CA GLU A 285 12.87 -0.64 3.83
C GLU A 285 13.40 0.80 3.98
N MET A 286 13.05 1.50 5.06
CA MET A 286 13.56 2.84 5.34
C MET A 286 15.08 2.80 5.62
N ALA A 287 15.53 1.86 6.44
CA ALA A 287 16.96 1.69 6.71
C ALA A 287 17.76 1.36 5.43
N GLU A 288 17.22 0.54 4.52
CA GLU A 288 17.86 0.28 3.23
C GLU A 288 17.97 1.52 2.36
N GLN A 289 16.93 2.37 2.34
CA GLN A 289 16.94 3.63 1.59
C GLN A 289 17.96 4.63 2.13
N GLU A 290 18.20 4.60 3.45
CA GLU A 290 19.23 5.40 4.10
C GLU A 290 20.64 4.79 3.95
N GLY A 291 20.75 3.61 3.32
CA GLY A 291 22.02 2.90 3.09
C GLY A 291 22.47 2.03 4.27
N ASP A 292 21.67 1.94 5.35
CA ASP A 292 21.98 1.13 6.52
C ASP A 292 21.43 -0.30 6.38
N GLN A 293 22.22 -1.14 5.71
CA GLN A 293 21.89 -2.55 5.50
C GLN A 293 21.82 -3.35 6.81
N PHE A 294 22.55 -2.94 7.86
CA PHE A 294 22.56 -3.66 9.14
C PHE A 294 21.32 -3.34 9.98
N ALA A 295 20.90 -2.07 10.04
CA ALA A 295 19.64 -1.70 10.66
C ALA A 295 18.44 -2.34 9.92
N ALA A 296 18.51 -2.43 8.59
CA ALA A 296 17.51 -3.16 7.80
C ALA A 296 17.40 -4.63 8.22
N TYR A 297 18.56 -5.29 8.35
CA TYR A 297 18.62 -6.66 8.83
C TYR A 297 18.03 -6.84 10.24
N LEU A 298 18.37 -5.96 11.19
CA LEU A 298 17.83 -6.02 12.55
C LEU A 298 16.31 -5.83 12.58
N ALA A 299 15.79 -4.89 11.78
CA ALA A 299 14.35 -4.68 11.66
C ALA A 299 13.68 -5.94 11.09
N LEU A 300 14.25 -6.60 10.08
CA LEU A 300 13.74 -7.87 9.57
C LEU A 300 13.84 -9.02 10.57
N LYS A 301 14.86 -9.07 11.45
CA LYS A 301 14.89 -10.04 12.56
C LYS A 301 13.70 -9.83 13.51
N ASP A 302 13.35 -8.58 13.79
CA ASP A 302 12.18 -8.26 14.60
C ASP A 302 10.88 -8.60 13.87
N ALA A 303 10.79 -8.37 12.56
CA ALA A 303 9.69 -8.82 11.71
C ALA A 303 9.51 -10.35 11.80
N VAL A 304 10.61 -11.11 11.75
CA VAL A 304 10.61 -12.57 11.91
C VAL A 304 10.13 -13.01 13.30
N LYS A 305 10.44 -12.27 14.37
CA LYS A 305 9.89 -12.56 15.70
C LYS A 305 8.37 -12.38 15.75
N LYS A 306 7.84 -11.43 14.99
CA LYS A 306 6.39 -11.16 14.91
C LYS A 306 5.66 -12.14 13.99
N ALA A 307 6.27 -12.53 12.89
CA ALA A 307 5.72 -13.45 11.90
C ALA A 307 6.64 -14.66 11.66
N PRO A 308 6.85 -15.53 12.66
CA PRO A 308 7.89 -16.57 12.63
C PRO A 308 7.63 -17.70 11.62
N LYS A 309 6.42 -17.78 11.06
CA LYS A 309 6.02 -18.74 10.02
C LYS A 309 5.75 -18.09 8.66
N SER A 310 5.93 -16.77 8.53
CA SER A 310 5.73 -16.09 7.25
C SER A 310 6.91 -16.34 6.33
N VAL A 311 6.66 -17.06 5.23
CA VAL A 311 7.71 -17.41 4.26
C VAL A 311 8.31 -16.16 3.63
N SER A 312 7.52 -15.13 3.33
CA SER A 312 8.01 -13.91 2.71
C SER A 312 8.98 -13.16 3.62
N ILE A 313 8.63 -13.01 4.90
CA ILE A 313 9.45 -12.29 5.88
C ILE A 313 10.72 -13.09 6.23
N LEU A 314 10.62 -14.41 6.36
CA LEU A 314 11.78 -15.27 6.56
C LEU A 314 12.77 -15.17 5.38
N VAL A 315 12.27 -15.16 4.14
CA VAL A 315 13.11 -15.03 2.94
C VAL A 315 13.70 -13.62 2.80
N GLN A 316 12.93 -12.56 3.08
CA GLN A 316 13.45 -11.18 3.09
C GLN A 316 14.56 -11.02 4.13
N ALA A 317 14.33 -11.51 5.35
CA ALA A 317 15.33 -11.51 6.42
C ALA A 317 16.57 -12.31 6.02
N ALA A 318 16.42 -13.45 5.33
CA ALA A 318 17.54 -14.25 4.87
C ALA A 318 18.42 -13.54 3.84
N TYR A 319 17.82 -12.82 2.89
CA TYR A 319 18.59 -12.03 1.93
C TYR A 319 19.22 -10.79 2.55
N SER A 320 18.55 -10.16 3.52
CA SER A 320 19.13 -9.07 4.29
C SER A 320 20.33 -9.56 5.12
N ALA A 321 20.22 -10.74 5.75
CA ALA A 321 21.32 -11.41 6.43
C ALA A 321 22.51 -11.69 5.48
N ASP A 322 22.24 -12.18 4.26
CA ASP A 322 23.29 -12.38 3.24
C ASP A 322 24.02 -11.07 2.88
N ARG A 323 23.27 -9.97 2.69
CA ARG A 323 23.85 -8.65 2.35
C ARG A 323 24.80 -8.14 3.42
N VAL A 324 24.48 -8.38 4.69
CA VAL A 324 25.33 -7.95 5.82
C VAL A 324 26.40 -8.98 6.21
N GLY A 325 26.55 -10.06 5.43
CA GLY A 325 27.55 -11.10 5.67
C GLY A 325 27.19 -12.10 6.78
N ALA A 326 25.96 -12.07 7.29
CA ALA A 326 25.44 -13.01 8.29
C ALA A 326 25.02 -14.34 7.65
N GLN A 327 25.99 -15.08 7.09
CA GLN A 327 25.77 -16.32 6.33
C GLN A 327 24.98 -17.39 7.12
N GLN A 328 25.29 -17.57 8.41
CA GLN A 328 24.60 -18.58 9.24
C GLN A 328 23.12 -18.25 9.42
N ASP A 329 22.80 -16.99 9.74
CA ASP A 329 21.44 -16.51 9.89
C ASP A 329 20.67 -16.62 8.56
N ALA A 330 21.32 -16.30 7.44
CA ALA A 330 20.73 -16.42 6.10
C ALA A 330 20.28 -17.86 5.78
N VAL A 331 21.12 -18.85 6.08
CA VAL A 331 20.81 -20.28 5.89
C VAL A 331 19.73 -20.75 6.87
N GLU A 332 19.79 -20.34 8.14
CA GLU A 332 18.78 -20.71 9.14
C GLU A 332 17.37 -20.20 8.75
N LEU A 333 17.29 -18.96 8.26
CA LEU A 333 16.02 -18.31 7.92
C LEU A 333 15.33 -18.98 6.73
N VAL A 334 16.06 -19.38 5.68
CA VAL A 334 15.47 -20.13 4.56
C VAL A 334 15.08 -21.55 4.95
N GLU A 335 15.83 -22.21 5.83
CA GLU A 335 15.44 -23.52 6.40
C GLU A 335 14.15 -23.42 7.20
N ARG A 336 14.00 -22.36 8.00
CA ARG A 336 12.74 -22.06 8.70
C ARG A 336 11.61 -21.79 7.71
N ALA A 337 11.86 -21.12 6.60
CA ALA A 337 10.86 -20.81 5.59
C ALA A 337 10.27 -22.08 4.96
N VAL A 338 11.12 -23.03 4.56
CA VAL A 338 10.67 -24.31 3.99
C VAL A 338 10.03 -25.22 5.03
N LYS A 339 10.41 -25.12 6.31
CA LYS A 339 9.72 -25.81 7.42
C LYS A 339 8.34 -25.22 7.69
N ALA A 340 8.19 -23.89 7.60
CA ALA A 340 6.95 -23.19 7.91
C ALA A 340 5.85 -23.48 6.87
N ARG A 341 6.18 -23.48 5.58
CA ARG A 341 5.26 -23.94 4.52
C ARG A 341 6.01 -24.85 3.51
N PRO A 342 6.02 -26.17 3.72
CA PRO A 342 6.75 -27.13 2.87
C PRO A 342 6.37 -27.14 1.39
N LYS A 343 5.17 -26.67 1.03
CA LYS A 343 4.73 -26.57 -0.37
C LYS A 343 5.08 -25.22 -1.03
N SER A 344 5.72 -24.30 -0.31
CA SER A 344 6.02 -22.95 -0.82
C SER A 344 7.26 -22.92 -1.72
N ILE A 345 7.07 -22.64 -3.00
CA ILE A 345 8.16 -22.49 -3.96
C ILE A 345 9.12 -21.34 -3.60
N LEU A 346 8.60 -20.27 -2.99
CA LEU A 346 9.40 -19.11 -2.58
C LEU A 346 10.50 -19.51 -1.59
N GLY A 347 10.15 -20.31 -0.58
CA GLY A 347 11.10 -20.80 0.42
C GLY A 347 12.16 -21.72 -0.21
N TRP A 348 11.75 -22.64 -1.08
CA TRP A 348 12.66 -23.60 -1.72
C TRP A 348 13.61 -22.95 -2.74
N ARG A 349 13.17 -21.94 -3.49
CA ARG A 349 14.06 -21.17 -4.38
C ARG A 349 15.09 -20.37 -3.60
N ALA A 350 14.68 -19.70 -2.53
CA ALA A 350 15.60 -18.98 -1.66
C ALA A 350 16.63 -19.92 -1.01
N THR A 351 16.17 -21.10 -0.55
CA THR A 351 17.04 -22.17 -0.04
C THR A 351 18.05 -22.62 -1.09
N ALA A 352 17.60 -22.92 -2.31
CA ALA A 352 18.46 -23.33 -3.41
C ALA A 352 19.52 -22.28 -3.76
N ARG A 353 19.12 -21.00 -3.82
CA ARG A 353 20.02 -19.88 -4.12
C ARG A 353 21.11 -19.74 -3.07
N LEU A 354 20.73 -19.61 -1.80
CA LEU A 354 21.69 -19.39 -0.71
C LEU A 354 22.60 -20.60 -0.50
N LEU A 355 22.07 -21.83 -0.54
CA LEU A 355 22.89 -23.03 -0.45
C LEU A 355 23.82 -23.19 -1.66
N SER A 356 23.40 -22.78 -2.87
CA SER A 356 24.29 -22.79 -4.04
C SER A 356 25.42 -21.77 -3.87
N LYS A 357 25.12 -20.58 -3.34
CA LYS A 357 26.10 -19.52 -3.06
C LYS A 357 27.15 -19.98 -2.05
N TYR A 358 26.73 -20.60 -0.96
CA TYR A 358 27.60 -20.90 0.18
C TYR A 358 28.17 -22.33 0.21
N GLY A 359 27.46 -23.30 -0.37
CA GLY A 359 27.82 -24.72 -0.34
C GLY A 359 27.88 -25.37 -1.73
N GLY A 360 27.69 -24.61 -2.81
CA GLY A 360 27.70 -25.10 -4.19
C GLY A 360 26.39 -25.80 -4.61
N ALA A 361 26.24 -25.99 -5.93
CA ALA A 361 25.02 -26.53 -6.52
C ALA A 361 24.66 -27.95 -6.04
N ALA A 362 25.66 -28.76 -5.65
CA ALA A 362 25.44 -30.10 -5.10
C ALA A 362 24.75 -30.08 -3.73
N ALA A 363 25.11 -29.13 -2.86
CA ALA A 363 24.47 -28.97 -1.55
C ALA A 363 23.01 -28.51 -1.69
N ALA A 364 22.76 -27.56 -2.60
CA ALA A 364 21.42 -27.12 -2.94
C ALA A 364 20.56 -28.28 -3.50
N GLN A 365 21.10 -29.07 -4.44
CA GLN A 365 20.43 -30.25 -4.99
C GLN A 365 20.02 -31.22 -3.87
N ALA A 366 20.96 -31.64 -3.03
CA ALA A 366 20.71 -32.60 -1.95
C ALA A 366 19.63 -32.11 -0.96
N ARG A 367 19.56 -30.79 -0.71
CA ARG A 367 18.55 -30.22 0.17
C ARG A 367 17.16 -30.16 -0.47
N VAL A 368 17.09 -29.72 -1.73
CA VAL A 368 15.83 -29.55 -2.47
C VAL A 368 15.23 -30.89 -2.87
N GLU A 369 16.04 -31.96 -3.01
CA GLU A 369 15.59 -33.35 -3.22
C GLU A 369 14.47 -33.75 -2.23
N LYS A 370 14.56 -33.28 -0.97
CA LYS A 370 13.62 -33.56 0.12
C LYS A 370 12.31 -32.76 0.05
N ALA A 371 12.18 -31.83 -0.90
CA ALA A 371 10.99 -30.99 -1.04
C ALA A 371 9.80 -31.78 -1.63
N PRO A 372 8.54 -31.45 -1.26
CA PRO A 372 7.35 -32.07 -1.85
C PRO A 372 7.29 -31.87 -3.37
N ASN A 373 6.86 -32.89 -4.11
CA ASN A 373 6.76 -32.84 -5.56
C ASN A 373 5.51 -32.08 -6.04
N THR A 374 5.46 -30.76 -5.79
CA THR A 374 4.54 -29.86 -6.49
C THR A 374 5.11 -29.53 -7.87
N LEU A 375 4.25 -29.09 -8.80
CA LEU A 375 4.67 -28.72 -10.16
C LEU A 375 5.89 -27.78 -10.17
N ALA A 376 5.81 -26.70 -9.40
CA ALA A 376 6.88 -25.69 -9.33
C ALA A 376 8.18 -26.21 -8.70
N ILE A 377 8.09 -27.12 -7.73
CA ILE A 377 9.25 -27.70 -7.06
C ILE A 377 9.95 -28.74 -7.95
N LEU A 378 9.21 -29.52 -8.74
CA LEU A 378 9.81 -30.46 -9.69
C LEU A 378 10.63 -29.74 -10.77
N ILE A 379 10.17 -28.58 -11.24
CA ILE A 379 10.93 -27.73 -12.17
C ILE A 379 12.22 -27.23 -11.51
N LEU A 380 12.16 -26.75 -10.27
CA LEU A 380 13.34 -26.33 -9.51
C LEU A 380 14.35 -27.48 -9.32
N LYS A 381 13.89 -28.69 -8.99
CA LYS A 381 14.76 -29.88 -8.90
C LYS A 381 15.44 -30.19 -10.24
N SER A 382 14.71 -30.07 -11.36
CA SER A 382 15.25 -30.26 -12.70
C SER A 382 16.33 -29.22 -13.05
N GLU A 383 16.12 -27.95 -12.67
CA GLU A 383 17.08 -26.85 -12.84
C GLU A 383 18.40 -27.14 -12.13
N LEU A 384 18.33 -27.51 -10.84
CA LEU A 384 19.49 -27.83 -10.02
C LEU A 384 20.24 -29.08 -10.53
N ALA A 385 19.51 -30.12 -10.96
CA ALA A 385 20.11 -31.32 -11.55
C ALA A 385 20.91 -30.97 -12.83
N GLY A 386 20.37 -30.08 -13.68
CA GLY A 386 21.09 -29.57 -14.84
C GLY A 386 22.32 -28.73 -14.48
N ALA A 387 22.24 -27.92 -13.42
CA ALA A 387 23.37 -27.11 -12.94
C ALA A 387 24.55 -27.97 -12.47
N ILE A 388 24.29 -29.17 -11.93
CA ILE A 388 25.32 -30.16 -11.59
C ILE A 388 25.63 -31.14 -12.74
N LYS A 389 25.20 -30.82 -13.97
CA LYS A 389 25.40 -31.63 -15.19
C LYS A 389 24.80 -33.04 -15.13
N ASN A 390 23.78 -33.26 -14.31
CA ASN A 390 23.01 -34.51 -14.28
C ASN A 390 21.77 -34.38 -15.20
N GLU A 391 22.00 -34.49 -16.51
CA GLU A 391 20.97 -34.27 -17.53
C GLU A 391 19.87 -35.34 -17.50
N GLY A 392 20.21 -36.58 -17.14
CA GLY A 392 19.25 -37.68 -16.98
C GLY A 392 18.21 -37.40 -15.90
N LEU A 393 18.68 -37.04 -14.70
CA LEU A 393 17.80 -36.67 -13.58
C LEU A 393 17.01 -35.39 -13.89
N ALA A 394 17.65 -34.41 -14.54
CA ALA A 394 16.99 -33.18 -14.93
C ALA A 394 15.80 -33.44 -15.87
N LEU A 395 15.97 -34.32 -16.86
CA LEU A 395 14.92 -34.69 -17.81
C LEU A 395 13.82 -35.53 -17.14
N GLU A 396 14.20 -36.46 -16.25
CA GLU A 396 13.25 -37.26 -15.49
C GLU A 396 12.29 -36.39 -14.66
N LEU A 397 12.83 -35.45 -13.88
CA LEU A 397 12.05 -34.55 -13.03
C LEU A 397 11.14 -33.62 -13.85
N ALA A 398 11.63 -33.16 -15.01
CA ALA A 398 10.82 -32.36 -15.94
C ALA A 398 9.64 -33.17 -16.51
N ARG A 399 9.85 -34.46 -16.81
CA ARG A 399 8.76 -35.38 -17.23
C ARG A 399 7.79 -35.70 -16.09
N GLN A 400 8.25 -35.79 -14.84
CA GLN A 400 7.34 -35.90 -13.69
C GLN A 400 6.44 -34.66 -13.57
N ALA A 401 6.99 -33.45 -13.75
CA ALA A 401 6.21 -32.21 -13.79
C ALA A 401 5.18 -32.22 -14.93
N GLN A 402 5.55 -32.76 -16.10
CA GLN A 402 4.67 -32.91 -17.26
C GLN A 402 3.47 -33.81 -16.97
N LYS A 403 3.62 -34.84 -16.12
CA LYS A 403 2.49 -35.69 -15.73
C LYS A 403 1.47 -34.97 -14.83
N ILE A 404 1.90 -33.98 -14.05
CA ILE A 404 1.00 -33.18 -13.19
C ILE A 404 0.20 -32.19 -14.03
N GLU A 405 0.86 -31.46 -14.93
CA GLU A 405 0.21 -30.47 -15.79
C GLU A 405 0.82 -30.55 -17.21
N PRO A 406 0.26 -31.40 -18.08
CA PRO A 406 0.82 -31.68 -19.42
C PRO A 406 0.96 -30.44 -20.31
N ASP A 407 0.06 -29.47 -20.12
CA ASP A 407 0.00 -28.25 -20.93
C ASP A 407 0.76 -27.06 -20.37
N SER A 408 1.44 -27.22 -19.23
CA SER A 408 2.21 -26.15 -18.61
C SER A 408 3.32 -25.63 -19.55
N PRO A 409 3.29 -24.35 -19.97
CA PRO A 409 4.31 -23.78 -20.85
C PRO A 409 5.73 -23.83 -20.23
N ALA A 410 5.83 -23.73 -18.91
CA ALA A 410 7.10 -23.80 -18.19
C ALA A 410 7.75 -25.19 -18.31
N VAL A 411 6.95 -26.26 -18.22
CA VAL A 411 7.43 -27.63 -18.36
C VAL A 411 7.87 -27.93 -19.79
N LYS A 412 7.05 -27.54 -20.78
CA LYS A 412 7.38 -27.72 -22.21
C LYS A 412 8.71 -27.02 -22.57
N ARG A 413 8.91 -25.79 -22.09
CA ARG A 413 10.20 -25.08 -22.26
C ARG A 413 11.36 -25.80 -21.60
N ARG A 414 11.20 -26.27 -20.36
CA ARG A 414 12.27 -26.98 -19.63
C ARG A 414 12.70 -28.27 -20.33
N ILE A 415 11.74 -29.08 -20.79
CA ILE A 415 12.04 -30.32 -21.54
C ILE A 415 12.74 -29.96 -22.86
N ARG A 416 12.23 -28.98 -23.60
CA ARG A 416 12.86 -28.54 -24.85
C ARG A 416 14.30 -28.10 -24.61
N TRP A 417 14.57 -27.30 -23.58
CA TRP A 417 15.93 -26.87 -23.24
C TRP A 417 16.87 -28.04 -22.93
N LEU A 418 16.35 -29.13 -22.34
CA LEU A 418 17.12 -30.33 -22.02
C LEU A 418 17.33 -31.27 -23.23
N THR A 419 16.42 -31.26 -24.21
CA THR A 419 16.44 -32.22 -25.34
C THR A 419 16.84 -31.60 -26.68
N ASP A 420 16.77 -30.28 -26.82
CA ASP A 420 17.07 -29.52 -28.03
C ASP A 420 18.35 -28.67 -27.83
N PRO A 421 19.51 -29.11 -28.36
CA PRO A 421 20.78 -28.40 -28.23
C PRO A 421 20.77 -26.97 -28.77
N GLU A 422 19.94 -26.67 -29.78
CA GLU A 422 19.84 -25.32 -30.36
C GLU A 422 19.02 -24.38 -29.49
N ALA A 423 17.95 -24.89 -28.86
CA ALA A 423 17.21 -24.14 -27.85
C ALA A 423 18.10 -23.77 -26.64
N ARG A 424 19.00 -24.68 -26.23
CA ARG A 424 19.95 -24.45 -25.12
C ARG A 424 20.95 -23.34 -25.43
N LYS A 425 21.44 -23.23 -26.68
CA LYS A 425 22.36 -22.17 -27.11
C LYS A 425 21.70 -20.79 -27.16
N LEU A 426 20.43 -20.71 -27.56
CA LEU A 426 19.68 -19.45 -27.60
C LEU A 426 19.49 -18.85 -26.20
N ASP A 427 19.08 -19.68 -25.23
CA ASP A 427 18.86 -19.22 -23.86
C ASP A 427 20.17 -18.82 -23.15
N LEU A 428 21.27 -19.53 -23.40
CA LEU A 428 22.58 -19.16 -22.83
C LEU A 428 23.12 -17.82 -23.38
N ARG A 429 22.78 -17.45 -24.63
CA ARG A 429 23.11 -16.11 -25.18
C ARG A 429 22.31 -15.00 -24.50
N ASN A 430 21.04 -15.24 -24.19
CA ASN A 430 20.19 -14.28 -23.46
C ASN A 430 20.60 -14.15 -21.98
N ILE A 431 21.20 -15.20 -21.39
CA ILE A 431 21.79 -15.15 -20.05
C ILE A 431 23.15 -14.43 -20.05
N GLY A 432 23.86 -14.36 -21.18
CA GLY A 432 25.13 -13.64 -21.30
C GLY A 432 25.05 -12.14 -20.96
N ASP A 433 23.87 -11.52 -21.10
CA ASP A 433 23.60 -10.12 -20.75
C ASP A 433 22.97 -9.95 -19.35
N SER A 434 22.68 -11.03 -18.64
CA SER A 434 22.13 -10.98 -17.27
C SER A 434 22.93 -11.90 -16.34
N LYS A 435 23.76 -11.29 -15.50
CA LYS A 435 24.43 -12.01 -14.42
C LYS A 435 23.40 -12.72 -13.53
N SER A 436 23.44 -14.05 -13.60
CA SER A 436 22.88 -15.02 -12.66
C SER A 436 21.40 -15.40 -12.86
N LEU A 437 21.21 -16.70 -13.12
CA LEU A 437 19.98 -17.51 -13.08
C LEU A 437 19.10 -17.35 -11.84
N PHE A 438 19.53 -16.56 -10.86
CA PHE A 438 18.88 -16.41 -9.58
C PHE A 438 18.70 -14.96 -9.13
N GLU A 439 19.25 -13.94 -9.81
CA GLU A 439 18.87 -12.53 -9.61
C GLU A 439 17.44 -12.30 -10.08
#